data_AF-A0A2V9JV62-F1
#
_entry.id   AF-A0A2V9JV62-F1
#
_cell.length_a   1.000
_cell.length_b   1.000
_cell.length_c   1.000
_cell.angle_alpha   90.00
_cell.angle_beta   90.00
_cell.angle_gamma   90.00
#
_symmetry.space_group_name_H-M   'P 1'
#
loop_
_entity.id
_entity.type
_entity.pdbx_description
1 polymer ?
#
loop_
_entity_poly.entity_id
_entity_poly.type
_entity_poly.pdbx_seq_one_letter_code
_entity_poly.pdbx_strand_id
1 'polypeptide(L)'
;MLAAVSAAWPPSEVPDLRVTVGAPVAVPGSGYRLLQLFDGSLLLPDDVSTRRSTDQGRSWSRLPALPGHVVALRDGSLYVLDGATKPGPSRGRLLVRRLRLKNLEELSGVRALPWKAVSLAFDGWAPMTADNAKEEVLTPKIYGPVLELAEGTLLAASYGNFVGDTVPMEGFLPTKGEKWFKYRAGKLL
;
A
#
# COMPACT_ATOMS: atom_id res chain seq x y z
N MET A 1 12.65 -16.56 3.88
CA MET A 1 11.58 -15.65 3.43
C MET A 1 10.84 -15.17 4.67
N LEU A 2 10.98 -13.90 5.05
CA LEU A 2 10.26 -13.32 6.18
C LEU A 2 8.92 -12.82 5.65
N ALA A 3 7.79 -13.34 6.14
CA ALA A 3 6.46 -12.84 5.82
C ALA A 3 5.91 -12.08 7.03
N ALA A 4 5.59 -10.80 6.85
CA ALA A 4 4.79 -10.06 7.81
C ALA A 4 3.32 -10.36 7.53
N VAL A 5 2.69 -11.19 8.37
CA VAL A 5 1.25 -11.46 8.30
C VAL A 5 0.53 -10.50 9.24
N SER A 6 -0.27 -9.61 8.68
CA SER A 6 -1.21 -8.80 9.46
C SER A 6 -2.39 -9.68 9.89
N ALA A 7 -2.68 -9.70 11.20
CA ALA A 7 -3.57 -10.66 11.87
C ALA A 7 -5.08 -10.42 11.62
N ALA A 8 -5.49 -9.97 10.44
CA ALA A 8 -6.92 -9.87 10.10
C ALA A 8 -7.55 -11.22 9.73
N TRP A 9 -6.73 -12.22 9.36
CA TRP A 9 -7.17 -13.61 9.18
C TRP A 9 -6.13 -14.59 9.74
N PRO A 10 -6.56 -15.66 10.44
CA PRO A 10 -5.64 -16.66 10.94
C PRO A 10 -4.96 -17.39 9.74
N PRO A 11 -3.63 -17.61 9.78
CA PRO A 11 -2.89 -18.30 8.72
C PRO A 11 -3.39 -19.72 8.38
N SER A 12 -4.29 -20.27 9.20
CA SER A 12 -4.89 -21.60 9.07
C SER A 12 -5.79 -21.78 7.84
N GLU A 13 -6.16 -20.71 7.13
CA GLU A 13 -7.08 -20.78 5.99
C GLU A 13 -6.38 -20.85 4.61
N VAL A 14 -5.04 -20.88 4.56
CA VAL A 14 -4.29 -21.08 3.30
C VAL A 14 -3.61 -22.45 3.35
N PRO A 15 -4.18 -23.50 2.73
CA PRO A 15 -3.82 -24.91 2.97
C PRO A 15 -2.36 -25.27 2.68
N ASP A 16 -1.66 -24.48 1.86
CA ASP A 16 -0.25 -24.71 1.49
C ASP A 16 0.75 -23.77 2.19
N LEU A 17 0.27 -22.84 3.03
CA LEU A 17 1.15 -21.87 3.69
C LEU A 17 1.61 -22.39 5.05
N ARG A 18 2.84 -22.91 5.12
CA ARG A 18 3.51 -23.23 6.40
C ARG A 18 4.25 -22.00 6.92
N VAL A 19 3.73 -21.39 7.99
CA VAL A 19 4.38 -20.29 8.71
C VAL A 19 5.08 -20.83 9.97
N THR A 20 6.39 -20.67 10.05
CA THR A 20 7.13 -20.89 11.31
C THR A 20 7.40 -19.54 11.96
N VAL A 21 6.88 -19.34 13.18
CA VAL A 21 7.06 -18.09 13.93
C VAL A 21 8.22 -18.26 14.90
N GLY A 22 9.26 -17.45 14.72
CA GLY A 22 10.40 -17.38 15.65
C GLY A 22 10.06 -16.60 16.92
N ALA A 23 11.07 -16.40 17.77
CA ALA A 23 10.92 -15.51 18.93
C ALA A 23 10.55 -14.08 18.48
N PRO A 24 9.67 -13.38 19.21
CA PRO A 24 9.31 -12.01 18.86
C PRO A 24 10.53 -11.09 18.96
N VAL A 25 10.61 -10.13 18.04
CA VAL A 25 11.65 -9.10 18.01
C VAL A 25 10.98 -7.73 18.08
N ALA A 26 11.49 -6.84 18.91
CA ALA A 26 10.99 -5.47 19.00
C ALA A 26 11.38 -4.69 17.74
N VAL A 27 10.37 -4.27 16.97
CA VAL A 27 10.54 -3.47 15.75
C VAL A 27 10.30 -2.00 16.10
N PRO A 28 11.27 -1.09 15.89
CA PRO A 28 11.11 0.31 16.23
C PRO A 28 10.24 1.04 15.21
N GLY A 29 9.15 1.63 15.66
CA GLY A 29 8.31 2.53 14.85
C GLY A 29 6.83 2.26 15.00
N SER A 30 6.02 3.11 14.36
CA SER A 30 4.56 3.00 14.24
C SER A 30 4.12 2.52 12.86
N GLY A 31 5.07 2.13 12.00
CA GLY A 31 4.84 1.85 10.59
C GLY A 31 4.48 0.38 10.30
N TYR A 32 3.41 0.17 9.54
CA TYR A 32 2.93 -1.13 9.09
C TYR A 32 3.74 -1.74 7.91
N ARG A 33 4.94 -1.23 7.61
CA ARG A 33 5.66 -1.53 6.36
C ARG A 33 7.07 -2.02 6.63
N LEU A 34 7.26 -3.34 6.56
CA LEU A 34 8.55 -4.01 6.64
C LEU A 34 8.91 -4.57 5.26
N LEU A 35 10.06 -4.16 4.72
CA LEU A 35 10.61 -4.71 3.48
C LEU A 35 11.87 -5.50 3.78
N GLN A 36 12.03 -6.64 3.12
CA GLN A 36 13.30 -7.33 3.02
C GLN A 36 13.97 -6.91 1.70
N LEU A 37 15.21 -6.43 1.77
CA LEU A 37 16.04 -6.08 0.62
C LEU A 37 16.76 -7.31 0.08
N PHE A 38 17.33 -7.21 -1.12
CA PHE A 38 18.06 -8.30 -1.79
C PHE A 38 19.28 -8.80 -1.03
N ASP A 39 19.93 -7.94 -0.26
CA ASP A 39 21.04 -8.29 0.63
C ASP A 39 20.59 -8.98 1.93
N GLY A 40 19.28 -9.24 2.07
CA GLY A 40 18.67 -9.83 3.26
C GLY A 40 18.43 -8.84 4.40
N SER A 41 18.89 -7.59 4.29
CA SER A 41 18.63 -6.56 5.28
C SER A 41 17.16 -6.15 5.29
N LEU A 42 16.69 -5.65 6.43
CA LEU A 42 15.33 -5.20 6.64
C LEU A 42 15.27 -3.68 6.58
N LEU A 43 14.23 -3.15 5.94
CA LEU A 43 13.96 -1.72 5.83
C LEU A 43 12.57 -1.41 6.37
N LEU A 44 12.48 -0.39 7.21
CA LEU A 44 11.24 0.24 7.66
C LEU A 44 11.20 1.66 7.09
N PRO A 45 10.59 1.86 5.91
CA PRO A 45 10.42 3.20 5.34
C PRO A 45 9.47 4.03 6.21
N ASP A 46 9.79 5.30 6.36
CA ASP A 46 9.01 6.24 7.16
C ASP A 46 9.21 7.68 6.67
N ASP A 47 8.19 8.51 6.86
CA ASP A 47 8.17 9.91 6.42
C ASP A 47 9.09 10.81 7.26
N VAL A 48 9.45 10.37 8.47
CA VAL A 48 10.33 11.09 9.40
C VAL A 48 11.74 10.47 9.41
N SER A 49 11.84 9.17 9.62
CA SER A 49 13.14 8.48 9.64
C SER A 49 13.01 7.00 9.29
N THR A 50 13.52 6.64 8.11
CA THR A 50 13.67 5.25 7.70
C THR A 50 14.62 4.52 8.63
N ARG A 51 14.35 3.24 8.91
CA ARG A 51 15.25 2.38 9.69
C ARG A 51 15.72 1.21 8.87
N ARG A 52 16.98 0.79 9.08
CA ARG A 52 17.54 -0.42 8.48
C ARG A 52 18.09 -1.34 9.54
N SER A 53 17.87 -2.64 9.38
CA SER A 53 18.55 -3.67 10.15
C SER A 53 19.30 -4.60 9.20
N THR A 54 20.57 -4.85 9.49
CA THR A 54 21.41 -5.83 8.77
C THR A 54 21.55 -7.15 9.53
N ASP A 55 20.87 -7.29 10.68
CA ASP A 55 20.98 -8.42 11.61
C ASP A 55 19.61 -9.03 11.94
N GLN A 56 18.69 -9.02 10.97
CA GLN A 56 17.34 -9.58 11.06
C GLN A 56 16.48 -9.00 12.19
N GLY A 57 16.58 -7.68 12.37
CA GLY A 57 15.76 -6.90 13.28
C GLY A 57 16.32 -6.79 14.71
N ARG A 58 17.49 -7.36 15.01
CA ARG A 58 18.09 -7.29 16.35
C ARG A 58 18.59 -5.88 16.69
N SER A 59 19.10 -5.16 15.71
CA SER A 59 19.49 -3.76 15.83
C SER A 59 19.07 -2.95 14.61
N TRP A 60 18.89 -1.63 14.80
CA TRP A 60 18.33 -0.72 13.80
C TRP A 60 19.13 0.57 13.71
N SER A 61 19.69 0.85 12.54
CA SER A 61 20.29 2.13 12.21
C SER A 61 19.27 3.09 11.59
N ARG A 62 19.48 4.39 11.80
CA ARG A 62 18.65 5.43 11.18
C ARG A 62 19.18 5.80 9.82
N LEU A 63 18.26 5.98 8.88
CA LEU A 63 18.47 6.50 7.55
C LEU A 63 17.56 7.73 7.33
N PRO A 64 17.82 8.52 6.28
CA PRO A 64 16.92 9.60 5.88
C PRO A 64 15.49 9.10 5.62
N ALA A 65 14.52 10.01 5.77
CA ALA A 65 13.12 9.74 5.46
C ALA A 65 12.94 9.22 4.03
N LEU A 66 12.12 8.18 3.87
CA LEU A 66 11.74 7.61 2.58
C LEU A 66 10.21 7.56 2.52
N PRO A 67 9.56 8.67 2.10
CA PRO A 67 8.13 8.77 2.19
C PRO A 67 7.42 7.95 1.12
N GLY A 68 6.23 7.43 1.47
CA GLY A 68 5.34 6.73 0.55
C GLY A 68 5.43 5.20 0.61
N HIS A 69 4.96 4.58 -0.47
CA HIS A 69 4.93 3.13 -0.65
C HIS A 69 6.18 2.69 -1.39
N VAL A 70 6.99 1.87 -0.73
CA VAL A 70 8.27 1.41 -1.26
C VAL A 70 8.13 -0.05 -1.67
N VAL A 71 8.84 -0.43 -2.73
CA VAL A 71 9.08 -1.83 -3.12
C VAL A 71 10.54 -1.99 -3.52
N ALA A 72 11.17 -3.08 -3.08
CA ALA A 72 12.47 -3.50 -3.58
C ALA A 72 12.26 -4.34 -4.85
N LEU A 73 12.81 -3.87 -5.97
CA LEU A 73 12.70 -4.52 -7.26
C LEU A 73 13.80 -5.56 -7.45
N ARG A 74 13.54 -6.56 -8.30
CA ARG A 74 14.43 -7.69 -8.61
C ARG A 74 15.83 -7.33 -9.08
N ASP A 75 15.97 -6.14 -9.65
CA ASP A 75 17.27 -5.61 -10.09
C ASP A 75 18.07 -4.95 -8.94
N GLY A 76 17.57 -5.03 -7.71
CA GLY A 76 18.18 -4.41 -6.52
C GLY A 76 17.83 -2.94 -6.34
N SER A 77 17.08 -2.33 -7.26
CA SER A 77 16.62 -0.95 -7.15
C SER A 77 15.42 -0.81 -6.21
N LEU A 78 15.15 0.39 -5.72
CA LEU A 78 13.95 0.71 -4.94
C LEU A 78 13.02 1.56 -5.78
N TYR A 79 11.75 1.16 -5.86
CA TYR A 79 10.69 1.98 -6.41
C TYR A 79 9.86 2.57 -5.28
N VAL A 80 9.66 3.87 -5.33
CA VAL A 80 8.91 4.63 -4.34
C VAL A 80 7.74 5.29 -5.03
N LEU A 81 6.55 5.06 -4.52
CA LEU A 81 5.33 5.69 -4.94
C LEU A 81 4.84 6.59 -3.82
N ASP A 82 4.79 7.89 -4.07
CA ASP A 82 4.33 8.87 -3.09
C ASP A 82 2.90 8.55 -2.65
N GLY A 83 2.67 8.54 -1.34
CA GLY A 83 1.34 8.32 -0.76
C GLY A 83 0.39 9.51 -0.97
N ALA A 84 0.92 10.68 -1.31
CA ALA A 84 0.12 11.85 -1.65
C ALA A 84 -0.44 11.74 -3.06
N THR A 85 -1.72 11.37 -3.17
CA THR A 85 -2.47 11.35 -4.43
C THR A 85 -3.19 12.67 -4.68
N LYS A 86 -3.10 13.22 -5.89
CA LYS A 86 -3.92 14.36 -6.34
C LYS A 86 -4.97 13.92 -7.35
N PRO A 87 -6.12 14.61 -7.46
CA PRO A 87 -7.05 14.41 -8.57
C PRO A 87 -6.33 14.58 -9.91
N GLY A 88 -6.57 13.66 -10.83
CA GLY A 88 -6.11 13.75 -12.20
C GLY A 88 -7.02 14.62 -13.08
N PRO A 89 -6.70 14.75 -14.37
CA PRO A 89 -7.45 15.58 -15.31
C PRO A 89 -8.87 15.06 -15.60
N SER A 90 -9.16 13.82 -15.24
CA SER A 90 -10.48 13.22 -15.38
C SER A 90 -10.81 12.31 -14.21
N ARG A 91 -12.11 12.07 -14.06
CA ARG A 91 -12.67 11.10 -13.13
C ARG A 91 -11.96 9.73 -13.23
N GLY A 92 -11.68 9.10 -12.09
CA GLY A 92 -10.97 7.82 -12.02
C GLY A 92 -9.48 7.90 -12.34
N ARG A 93 -8.90 9.10 -12.50
CA ARG A 93 -7.45 9.27 -12.65
C ARG A 93 -6.84 9.96 -11.44
N LEU A 94 -5.70 9.48 -11.01
CA LEU A 94 -4.90 10.08 -9.95
C LEU A 94 -3.53 10.49 -10.49
N LEU A 95 -3.06 11.64 -10.05
CA LEU A 95 -1.66 12.03 -10.21
C LEU A 95 -0.91 11.64 -8.94
N VAL A 96 0.10 10.81 -9.12
CA VAL A 96 1.04 10.40 -8.07
C VAL A 96 2.45 10.78 -8.49
N ARG A 97 3.36 10.84 -7.53
CA ARG A 97 4.78 10.98 -7.81
C ARG A 97 5.47 9.66 -7.60
N ARG A 98 6.44 9.34 -8.45
CA ARG A 98 7.33 8.20 -8.25
C ARG A 98 8.78 8.63 -8.20
N LEU A 99 9.57 7.80 -7.54
CA LEU A 99 11.01 7.88 -7.55
C LEU A 99 11.56 6.47 -7.71
N ARG A 100 12.65 6.32 -8.46
CA ARG A 100 13.41 5.07 -8.52
C ARG A 100 14.81 5.38 -8.00
N LEU A 101 15.19 4.71 -6.93
CA LEU A 101 16.55 4.72 -6.40
C LEU A 101 17.28 3.51 -6.98
N LYS A 102 18.51 3.69 -7.47
CA LYS A 102 19.31 2.56 -7.97
C LYS A 102 19.68 1.58 -6.86
N ASN A 103 19.83 2.10 -5.65
CA ASN A 103 20.21 1.37 -4.45
C ASN A 103 19.87 2.21 -3.22
N LEU A 104 20.18 1.70 -2.02
CA LEU A 104 19.85 2.38 -0.77
C LEU A 104 20.79 3.56 -0.49
N GLU A 105 21.99 3.60 -1.06
CA GLU A 105 22.96 4.68 -0.89
C GLU A 105 22.44 6.02 -1.43
N GLU A 106 21.63 5.99 -2.50
CA GLU A 106 20.96 7.18 -3.05
C GLU A 106 19.94 7.82 -2.09
N LEU A 107 19.57 7.15 -0.99
CA LEU A 107 18.66 7.68 0.01
C LEU A 107 19.19 8.96 0.70
N SER A 108 20.52 9.09 0.83
CA SER A 108 21.18 10.29 1.37
C SER A 108 20.80 11.58 0.64
N GLY A 109 20.45 11.50 -0.65
CA GLY A 109 20.05 12.62 -1.49
C GLY A 109 18.56 12.61 -1.89
N VAL A 110 17.73 11.76 -1.29
CA VAL A 110 16.37 11.46 -1.79
C VAL A 110 15.48 12.68 -2.03
N ARG A 111 15.61 13.73 -1.21
CA ARG A 111 14.83 14.97 -1.35
C ARG A 111 15.20 15.79 -2.59
N ALA A 112 16.44 15.66 -3.07
CA ALA A 112 16.93 16.35 -4.26
C ALA A 112 16.71 15.53 -5.54
N LEU A 113 16.29 14.27 -5.43
CA LEU A 113 16.09 13.42 -6.59
C LEU A 113 14.82 13.82 -7.38
N PRO A 114 14.84 13.67 -8.72
CA PRO A 114 13.77 14.13 -9.58
C PRO A 114 12.56 13.18 -9.52
N TRP A 115 11.62 13.48 -8.63
CA TRP A 115 10.32 12.81 -8.58
C TRP A 115 9.57 13.01 -9.89
N LYS A 116 9.13 11.91 -10.51
CA LYS A 116 8.36 11.94 -11.76
C LYS A 116 6.88 11.84 -11.47
N ALA A 117 6.09 12.74 -12.05
CA ALA A 117 4.63 12.60 -12.04
C ALA A 117 4.21 11.39 -12.88
N VAL A 118 3.24 10.63 -12.39
CA VAL A 118 2.62 9.49 -13.07
C VAL A 118 1.12 9.61 -12.92
N SER A 119 0.41 9.37 -14.02
CA SER A 119 -1.05 9.28 -14.02
C SER A 119 -1.44 7.82 -13.90
N LEU A 120 -2.20 7.49 -12.86
CA LEU A 120 -2.79 6.17 -12.65
C LEU A 120 -4.26 6.24 -13.02
N ALA A 121 -4.72 5.25 -13.79
CA ALA A 121 -6.13 5.09 -14.14
C ALA A 121 -6.75 3.96 -13.32
N PHE A 122 -7.95 4.21 -12.82
CA PHE A 122 -8.74 3.25 -12.06
C PHE A 122 -10.03 2.99 -12.80
N ASP A 123 -10.09 1.85 -13.45
CA ASP A 123 -11.27 1.41 -14.18
C ASP A 123 -12.40 1.10 -13.20
N GLY A 124 -13.62 1.50 -13.58
CA GLY A 124 -14.79 1.28 -12.74
C GLY A 124 -14.76 2.07 -11.43
N TRP A 125 -14.05 3.19 -11.31
CA TRP A 125 -14.13 4.01 -10.09
C TRP A 125 -15.55 4.51 -9.80
N ALA A 126 -15.95 4.47 -8.53
CA ALA A 126 -17.21 5.01 -8.02
C ALA A 126 -16.99 6.02 -6.88
N PRO A 127 -17.85 7.05 -6.74
CA PRO A 127 -17.79 8.00 -5.63
C PRO A 127 -17.86 7.31 -4.28
N MET A 128 -17.15 7.89 -3.32
CA MET A 128 -17.32 7.58 -1.91
C MET A 128 -17.68 8.86 -1.18
N THR A 129 -18.80 8.87 -0.48
CA THR A 129 -19.21 10.00 0.37
C THR A 129 -18.86 9.66 1.81
N ALA A 130 -18.30 10.62 2.54
CA ALA A 130 -18.01 10.42 3.97
C ALA A 130 -19.31 10.27 4.78
N ASP A 131 -19.27 9.51 5.86
CA ASP A 131 -20.43 9.23 6.72
C ASP A 131 -21.06 10.51 7.33
N ASN A 132 -20.30 11.61 7.42
CA ASN A 132 -20.77 12.92 7.90
C ASN A 132 -21.30 13.86 6.79
N ALA A 133 -21.44 13.34 5.57
CA ALA A 133 -22.19 13.85 4.43
C ALA A 133 -22.25 15.39 4.23
N LYS A 134 -21.25 15.93 3.51
CA LYS A 134 -21.39 17.01 2.50
C LYS A 134 -20.35 16.93 1.38
N GLU A 135 -19.29 16.15 1.54
CA GLU A 135 -18.15 16.14 0.61
C GLU A 135 -17.83 14.72 0.12
N GLU A 136 -17.43 14.64 -1.14
CA GLU A 136 -16.89 13.44 -1.74
C GLU A 136 -15.46 13.21 -1.24
N VAL A 137 -15.17 11.99 -0.80
CA VAL A 137 -13.83 11.60 -0.36
C VAL A 137 -13.00 11.32 -1.61
N LEU A 138 -11.86 12.00 -1.71
CA LEU A 138 -10.89 11.77 -2.77
C LEU A 138 -10.42 10.30 -2.75
N THR A 139 -10.99 9.50 -3.64
CA THR A 139 -10.70 8.08 -3.86
C THR A 139 -10.56 7.83 -5.36
N PRO A 140 -9.89 6.73 -5.77
CA PRO A 140 -9.19 5.78 -4.92
C PRO A 140 -7.90 6.38 -4.34
N LYS A 141 -7.32 5.74 -3.32
CA LYS A 141 -6.00 6.08 -2.77
C LYS A 141 -5.15 4.83 -2.77
N ILE A 142 -3.85 4.97 -2.97
CA ILE A 142 -2.93 3.87 -2.72
C ILE A 142 -2.67 3.85 -1.22
N TYR A 143 -3.09 2.78 -0.56
CA TYR A 143 -3.05 2.68 0.90
C TYR A 143 -2.30 1.43 1.37
N GLY A 144 -2.24 0.39 0.55
CA GLY A 144 -1.57 -0.86 0.86
C GLY A 144 -0.20 -1.03 0.20
N PRO A 145 0.40 -2.23 0.33
CA PRO A 145 1.73 -2.51 -0.21
C PRO A 145 1.78 -2.40 -1.73
N VAL A 146 2.99 -2.15 -2.24
CA VAL A 146 3.33 -2.27 -3.66
C VAL A 146 4.23 -3.48 -3.80
N LEU A 147 3.96 -4.32 -4.80
CA LEU A 147 4.68 -5.56 -5.07
C LEU A 147 5.11 -5.59 -6.54
N GLU A 148 6.22 -6.24 -6.83
CA GLU A 148 6.63 -6.59 -8.19
C GLU A 148 6.15 -8.00 -8.51
N LEU A 149 5.41 -8.15 -9.62
CA LEU A 149 4.92 -9.44 -10.12
C LEU A 149 6.00 -10.19 -10.91
N ALA A 150 5.70 -11.43 -11.28
CA ALA A 150 6.66 -12.32 -11.95
C ALA A 150 7.19 -11.75 -13.27
N GLU A 151 6.32 -11.06 -14.00
CA GLU A 151 6.54 -10.44 -15.29
C GLU A 151 7.14 -9.02 -15.22
N GLY A 152 7.45 -8.52 -14.00
CA GLY A 152 8.07 -7.20 -13.79
C GLY A 152 7.08 -6.03 -13.76
N THR A 153 5.78 -6.29 -13.77
CA THR A 153 4.73 -5.29 -13.51
C THR A 153 4.64 -5.01 -12.00
N LEU A 154 4.12 -3.83 -11.64
CA LEU A 154 3.88 -3.48 -10.24
C LEU A 154 2.38 -3.60 -9.91
N LEU A 155 2.07 -4.28 -8.82
CA LEU A 155 0.75 -4.35 -8.23
C LEU A 155 0.71 -3.47 -6.98
N ALA A 156 -0.23 -2.53 -6.92
CA ALA A 156 -0.42 -1.65 -5.78
C ALA A 156 -1.82 -1.85 -5.19
N ALA A 157 -1.89 -2.11 -3.88
CA ALA A 157 -3.16 -2.18 -3.20
C ALA A 157 -3.77 -0.79 -2.98
N SER A 158 -4.98 -0.59 -3.48
CA SER A 158 -5.74 0.65 -3.34
C SER A 158 -6.93 0.50 -2.41
N TYR A 159 -7.33 1.62 -1.82
CA TYR A 159 -8.56 1.80 -1.07
C TYR A 159 -9.48 2.76 -1.84
N GLY A 160 -10.74 2.38 -2.03
CA GLY A 160 -11.74 3.20 -2.71
C GLY A 160 -12.97 2.37 -3.06
N ASN A 161 -13.98 3.04 -3.62
CA ASN A 161 -15.18 2.40 -4.14
C ASN A 161 -15.05 2.18 -5.64
N PHE A 162 -15.52 1.02 -6.08
CA PHE A 162 -15.61 0.64 -7.48
C PHE A 162 -17.05 0.26 -7.85
N VAL A 163 -17.35 0.35 -9.14
CA VAL A 163 -18.64 0.01 -9.72
C VAL A 163 -18.92 -1.46 -9.42
N GLY A 164 -20.02 -1.70 -8.71
CA GLY A 164 -20.46 -3.05 -8.32
C GLY A 164 -20.05 -3.48 -6.90
N ASP A 165 -19.24 -2.69 -6.19
CA ASP A 165 -18.89 -2.96 -4.78
C ASP A 165 -20.11 -2.89 -3.87
N THR A 166 -21.07 -2.03 -4.19
CA THR A 166 -22.32 -1.88 -3.46
C THR A 166 -23.43 -2.67 -4.13
N VAL A 167 -24.16 -3.47 -3.36
CA VAL A 167 -25.36 -4.18 -3.80
C VAL A 167 -26.56 -3.77 -2.94
N PRO A 168 -27.77 -3.72 -3.53
CA PRO A 168 -28.99 -3.51 -2.76
C PRO A 168 -29.13 -4.55 -1.64
N MET A 169 -29.64 -4.12 -0.50
CA MET A 169 -30.04 -5.05 0.56
C MET A 169 -31.43 -5.59 0.24
N GLU A 170 -31.52 -6.90 0.00
CA GLU A 170 -32.80 -7.57 -0.21
C GLU A 170 -33.71 -7.39 1.02
N GLY A 171 -34.99 -7.10 0.79
CA GLY A 171 -35.97 -6.82 1.85
C GLY A 171 -35.99 -5.38 2.38
N PHE A 172 -35.07 -4.51 1.94
CA PHE A 172 -35.08 -3.08 2.26
C PHE A 172 -35.45 -2.25 1.03
N LEU A 173 -36.63 -1.63 1.06
CA LEU A 173 -37.03 -0.62 0.09
C LEU A 173 -36.56 0.76 0.59
N PRO A 174 -35.61 1.41 -0.08
CA PRO A 174 -35.13 2.72 0.37
C PRO A 174 -36.26 3.76 0.32
N THR A 175 -36.51 4.40 1.46
CA THR A 175 -37.36 5.60 1.53
C THR A 175 -36.64 6.80 0.91
N LYS A 176 -37.42 7.76 0.41
CA LYS A 176 -36.97 8.83 -0.50
C LYS A 176 -35.73 9.57 0.03
N GLY A 177 -34.59 9.36 -0.62
CA GLY A 177 -33.31 10.02 -0.31
C GLY A 177 -32.27 9.11 0.38
N GLU A 178 -32.68 7.94 0.87
CA GLU A 178 -31.79 7.01 1.53
C GLU A 178 -31.19 5.99 0.55
N LYS A 179 -29.92 5.65 0.78
CA LYS A 179 -29.16 4.68 -0.02
C LYS A 179 -28.71 3.55 0.91
N TRP A 180 -29.56 2.55 1.09
CA TRP A 180 -29.22 1.35 1.86
C TRP A 180 -28.55 0.32 0.95
N PHE A 181 -27.22 0.39 0.89
CA PHE A 181 -26.39 -0.58 0.19
C PHE A 181 -25.50 -1.30 1.19
N LYS A 182 -25.24 -2.59 0.94
CA LYS A 182 -24.16 -3.31 1.61
C LYS A 182 -23.00 -3.49 0.63
N TYR A 183 -21.78 -3.51 1.15
CA TYR A 183 -20.64 -3.99 0.38
C TYR A 183 -20.86 -5.46 0.05
N ARG A 184 -20.60 -5.83 -1.21
CA ARG A 184 -20.63 -7.22 -1.65
C ARG A 184 -19.62 -8.00 -0.80
N ALA A 185 -20.06 -9.05 -0.12
CA ALA A 185 -19.13 -10.00 0.47
C ALA A 185 -18.29 -10.60 -0.66
N GLY A 186 -16.98 -10.37 -0.63
CA GLY A 186 -16.08 -10.88 -1.67
C GLY A 186 -16.20 -12.39 -1.74
N LYS A 187 -16.56 -12.92 -2.92
CA LYS A 187 -16.27 -14.32 -3.23
C LYS A 187 -14.81 -14.38 -3.64
N LEU A 188 -14.00 -15.14 -2.90
CA LEU A 188 -12.66 -15.51 -3.33
C LEU A 188 -12.82 -16.26 -4.67
N LEU A 189 -12.14 -15.77 -5.71
CA LEU A 189 -11.96 -16.48 -6.98
C LEU A 189 -10.83 -17.50 -6.84
#